data_AF-A0A4V3R9A3-F1
#
_entry.id   AF-A0A4V3R9A3-F1
#
_cell.length_a   1.000
_cell.length_b   1.000
_cell.length_c   1.000
_cell.angle_alpha   90.00
_cell.angle_beta   90.00
_cell.angle_gamma   90.00
#
_symmetry.space_group_name_H-M   'P 1'
#
loop_
_entity.id
_entity.type
_entity.pdbx_description
1 polymer ?
#
loop_
_entity_poly.entity_id
_entity_poly.type
_entity_poly.pdbx_seq_one_letter_code
_entity_poly.pdbx_strand_id
1 'polypeptide(L)'
;FITINRFRNRVKEEINNVFTQLVLVLADKGFISLDVEYIDGTKIESKANKYTFVWRKTVEKNRTRLLNKVRILLEQVDEAIVQENSVKDTSVELTPSMLSNIVDELKEVLEHQPVTQDKEQKKALREKKKQVRELEGYRDKLMEYDNHLEVLGERNS
;
A
#
# COMPACT_ATOMS: atom_id res chain seq x y z
N PHE A 1 -7.53 22.91 9.41
CA PHE A 1 -8.67 23.45 8.64
C PHE A 1 -8.91 24.95 8.89
N ILE A 2 -7.87 25.81 8.88
CA ILE A 2 -8.00 27.22 9.28
C ILE A 2 -8.03 28.18 8.08
N THR A 3 -7.63 27.72 6.89
CA THR A 3 -7.38 28.60 5.73
C THR A 3 -8.64 28.98 4.93
N ILE A 4 -9.54 28.03 4.64
CA ILE A 4 -10.74 28.29 3.83
C ILE A 4 -11.73 29.19 4.57
N ASN A 5 -11.94 28.96 5.87
CA ASN A 5 -12.87 29.77 6.66
C ASN A 5 -12.36 31.21 6.81
N ARG A 6 -11.04 31.39 6.95
CA ARG A 6 -10.42 32.72 6.99
C ARG A 6 -10.52 33.44 5.65
N PHE A 7 -10.36 32.72 4.53
CA PHE A 7 -10.59 33.29 3.19
C PHE A 7 -12.03 33.75 3.03
N ARG A 8 -13.02 32.89 3.34
CA ARG A 8 -14.46 33.22 3.27
C ARG A 8 -14.82 34.46 4.07
N ASN A 9 -14.29 34.59 5.29
CA ASN A 9 -14.53 35.77 6.12
C ASN A 9 -13.89 37.05 5.54
N ARG A 10 -12.77 36.94 4.82
CA ARG A 10 -12.09 38.09 4.22
C ARG A 10 -12.78 38.59 2.95
N VAL A 11 -13.40 37.70 2.17
CA VAL A 11 -14.06 38.04 0.90
C VAL A 11 -15.59 38.01 0.99
N LYS A 12 -16.13 38.19 2.20
CA LYS A 12 -17.55 37.93 2.48
C LYS A 12 -18.49 38.77 1.64
N GLU A 13 -18.11 40.00 1.31
CA GLU A 13 -18.94 40.93 0.54
C GLU A 13 -18.76 40.70 -0.96
N GLU A 14 -17.54 40.38 -1.41
CA GLU A 14 -17.19 40.22 -2.81
C GLU A 14 -17.61 38.85 -3.37
N ILE A 15 -17.63 37.81 -2.54
CA ILE A 15 -17.89 36.43 -2.99
C ILE A 15 -19.27 36.28 -3.62
N ASN A 16 -20.29 36.95 -3.07
CA ASN A 16 -21.64 36.92 -3.61
C ASN A 16 -21.73 37.63 -4.97
N ASN A 17 -20.99 38.73 -5.13
CA ASN A 17 -20.97 39.48 -6.38
C ASN A 17 -20.28 38.67 -7.48
N VAL A 18 -19.11 38.09 -7.19
CA VAL A 18 -18.39 37.22 -8.13
C VAL A 18 -19.21 35.99 -8.48
N PHE A 19 -19.88 35.37 -7.48
CA PHE A 19 -20.75 34.23 -7.71
C PHE A 19 -21.91 34.58 -8.64
N THR A 20 -22.56 35.73 -8.43
CA THR A 20 -23.69 36.19 -9.26
C THR A 20 -23.22 36.45 -10.70
N GLN A 21 -22.08 37.12 -10.89
CA GLN A 21 -21.52 37.35 -12.22
C GLN A 21 -21.20 36.03 -12.94
N LEU A 22 -20.63 35.06 -12.24
CA LEU A 22 -20.34 33.74 -12.79
C LEU A 22 -21.62 33.03 -13.22
N VAL A 23 -22.65 33.02 -12.37
CA VAL A 23 -23.96 32.41 -12.67
C VAL A 23 -24.58 33.07 -13.90
N LEU A 24 -24.59 34.41 -13.97
CA LEU A 24 -25.13 35.14 -15.11
C LEU A 24 -24.38 34.81 -16.41
N VAL A 25 -23.05 34.75 -16.38
CA VAL A 25 -22.24 34.37 -17.55
C VAL A 25 -22.50 32.94 -18.00
N LEU A 26 -22.67 32.01 -17.05
CA LEU A 26 -22.98 30.62 -17.38
C LEU A 26 -24.39 30.45 -17.94
N ALA A 27 -25.36 31.22 -17.43
CA ALA A 27 -26.72 31.24 -17.95
C ALA A 27 -26.79 31.84 -19.36
N ASP A 28 -26.13 32.98 -19.58
CA ASP A 28 -26.05 33.64 -20.90
C ASP A 28 -25.43 32.73 -21.98
N LYS A 29 -24.44 31.92 -21.59
CA LYS A 29 -23.82 30.91 -22.45
C LYS A 29 -24.63 29.61 -22.59
N GLY A 30 -25.77 29.48 -21.92
CA GLY A 30 -26.62 28.30 -21.96
C GLY A 30 -26.06 27.06 -21.24
N PHE A 31 -25.06 27.23 -20.37
CA PHE A 31 -24.49 26.11 -19.59
C PHE A 31 -25.35 25.74 -18.38
N ILE A 32 -26.15 26.68 -17.87
CA ILE A 32 -27.08 26.46 -16.76
C ILE A 32 -28.43 27.13 -17.08
N SER A 33 -29.52 26.54 -16.62
CA SER A 33 -30.84 27.16 -16.64
C SER A 33 -31.14 27.80 -15.28
N LEU A 34 -31.71 29.01 -15.27
CA LEU A 34 -32.19 29.67 -14.05
C LEU A 34 -33.60 29.23 -13.66
N ASP A 35 -34.32 28.56 -14.58
CA ASP A 35 -35.73 28.19 -14.41
C ASP A 35 -35.91 26.80 -13.78
N VAL A 36 -34.86 25.95 -13.81
CA VAL A 36 -34.94 24.57 -13.35
C VAL A 36 -33.75 24.25 -12.44
N GLU A 37 -34.05 23.96 -11.17
CA GLU A 37 -33.05 23.53 -10.19
C GLU A 37 -32.82 22.02 -10.31
N TYR A 38 -31.73 21.63 -10.99
CA TYR A 38 -31.28 20.25 -10.99
C TYR A 38 -30.32 20.01 -9.82
N ILE A 39 -30.83 19.46 -8.72
CA ILE A 39 -30.01 18.89 -7.66
C ILE A 39 -29.64 17.45 -8.05
N ASP A 40 -28.99 17.26 -9.20
CA ASP A 40 -28.33 15.98 -9.45
C ASP A 40 -26.98 16.03 -8.72
N GLY A 41 -26.96 15.43 -7.53
CA GLY A 41 -25.84 15.51 -6.60
C GLY A 41 -24.58 14.89 -7.18
N THR A 42 -23.78 15.68 -7.92
CA THR A 42 -22.41 15.30 -8.23
C THR A 42 -21.61 15.33 -6.93
N LYS A 43 -21.54 14.17 -6.28
CA LYS A 43 -20.81 13.99 -5.04
C LYS A 43 -19.32 13.98 -5.33
N ILE A 44 -18.68 15.14 -5.25
CA ILE A 44 -17.22 15.23 -5.29
C ILE A 44 -16.68 14.81 -3.92
N GLU A 45 -16.53 13.49 -3.74
CA GLU A 45 -15.85 12.96 -2.57
C GLU A 45 -14.37 13.33 -2.63
N SER A 46 -13.90 14.09 -1.66
CA SER A 46 -12.47 14.36 -1.48
C SER A 46 -11.78 13.10 -0.94
N LYS A 47 -11.39 12.19 -1.83
CA LYS A 47 -10.47 11.11 -1.47
C LYS A 47 -9.06 11.70 -1.40
N ALA A 48 -8.61 12.04 -0.19
CA ALA A 48 -7.33 12.72 0.06
C ALA A 48 -6.11 12.05 -0.59
N ASN A 49 -6.17 10.73 -0.83
CA ASN A 49 -5.11 9.94 -1.45
C ASN A 49 -5.43 9.45 -2.86
N LYS A 50 -6.38 10.07 -3.59
CA LYS A 50 -6.74 9.61 -4.94
C LYS A 50 -5.61 9.80 -5.96
N TYR A 51 -4.78 10.83 -5.76
CA TYR A 51 -3.66 11.18 -6.63
C TYR A 51 -2.41 11.53 -5.81
N THR A 52 -1.90 10.57 -5.05
CA THR A 52 -0.61 10.73 -4.36
C THR A 52 0.54 10.38 -5.28
N PHE A 53 1.52 11.28 -5.40
CA PHE A 53 2.73 11.04 -6.18
C PHE A 53 3.55 9.90 -5.56
N VAL A 54 3.92 8.93 -6.39
CA VAL A 54 4.82 7.84 -6.02
C VAL A 54 6.18 8.16 -6.58
N TRP A 55 7.18 8.35 -5.73
CA TRP A 55 8.52 8.76 -6.16
C TRP A 55 9.42 7.55 -6.40
N ARG A 56 9.99 7.41 -7.60
CA ARG A 56 10.86 6.28 -7.99
C ARG A 56 11.93 5.98 -6.94
N LYS A 57 12.74 6.99 -6.57
CA LYS A 57 13.82 6.85 -5.59
C LYS A 57 13.33 6.31 -4.24
N THR A 58 12.13 6.69 -3.82
CA THR A 58 11.52 6.24 -2.58
C THR A 58 11.09 4.78 -2.68
N VAL A 59 10.49 4.38 -3.82
CA VAL A 59 10.11 2.99 -4.09
C VAL A 59 11.33 2.09 -4.11
N GLU A 60 12.37 2.42 -4.88
CA GLU A 60 13.61 1.64 -4.97
C GLU A 60 14.30 1.48 -3.61
N LYS A 61 14.41 2.55 -2.84
CA LYS A 61 14.99 2.52 -1.49
C LYS A 61 14.17 1.65 -0.53
N ASN A 62 12.84 1.72 -0.60
CA ASN A 62 11.99 0.92 0.27
C ASN A 62 11.97 -0.55 -0.17
N ARG A 63 12.00 -0.83 -1.47
CA ARG A 63 12.11 -2.17 -2.05
C ARG A 63 13.40 -2.87 -1.61
N THR A 64 14.55 -2.19 -1.70
CA THR A 64 15.83 -2.74 -1.22
C THR A 64 15.82 -3.01 0.28
N ARG A 65 15.25 -2.10 1.09
CA ARG A 65 15.05 -2.35 2.53
C ARG A 65 14.12 -3.52 2.82
N LEU A 66 13.07 -3.71 2.03
CA LEU A 66 12.15 -4.83 2.14
C LEU A 66 12.88 -6.15 1.85
N LEU A 67 13.65 -6.22 0.77
CA LEU A 67 14.44 -7.40 0.42
C LEU A 67 15.44 -7.77 1.52
N ASN A 68 16.08 -6.78 2.16
CA ASN A 68 16.96 -7.05 3.30
C ASN A 68 16.20 -7.63 4.51
N LYS A 69 14.98 -7.16 4.79
CA LYS A 69 14.14 -7.74 5.86
C LYS A 69 13.74 -9.17 5.55
N VAL A 70 13.39 -9.46 4.30
CA VAL A 70 13.09 -10.81 3.84
C VAL A 70 14.29 -11.73 4.05
N ARG A 71 15.49 -11.30 3.65
CA ARG A 71 16.73 -12.06 3.88
C ARG A 71 16.96 -12.37 5.36
N ILE A 72 16.88 -11.36 6.23
CA ILE A 72 17.05 -11.55 7.68
C ILE A 72 15.99 -12.51 8.25
N LEU A 73 14.74 -12.43 7.79
CA LEU A 73 13.68 -13.30 8.27
C LEU A 73 13.90 -14.75 7.79
N LEU A 74 14.32 -14.93 6.53
CA LEU A 74 14.69 -16.25 6.02
C LEU A 74 15.91 -16.81 6.78
N GLU A 75 16.93 -16.01 7.07
CA GLU A 75 18.06 -16.41 7.92
C GLU A 75 17.61 -16.83 9.32
N GLN A 76 16.62 -16.16 9.93
CA GLN A 76 16.08 -16.58 11.24
C GLN A 76 15.28 -17.88 11.17
N VAL A 77 14.61 -18.13 10.05
CA VAL A 77 13.93 -19.40 9.79
C VAL A 77 14.95 -20.50 9.54
N ASP A 78 15.98 -20.22 8.74
CA ASP A 78 17.07 -21.13 8.43
C ASP A 78 17.93 -21.42 9.66
N GLU A 79 18.28 -20.47 10.52
CA GLU A 79 18.98 -20.76 11.79
C GLU A 79 18.16 -21.70 12.70
N ALA A 80 16.83 -21.61 12.65
CA ALA A 80 15.93 -22.54 13.32
C ALA A 80 15.83 -23.92 12.61
N ILE A 81 16.25 -24.03 11.34
CA ILE A 81 16.29 -25.26 10.52
C ILE A 81 17.71 -25.85 10.44
N VAL A 82 18.77 -25.05 10.53
CA VAL A 82 20.20 -25.40 10.42
C VAL A 82 20.70 -26.11 11.68
N GLN A 83 19.96 -26.04 12.79
CA GLN A 83 20.05 -27.04 13.88
C GLN A 83 19.72 -28.47 13.40
N GLU A 84 19.13 -28.65 12.20
CA GLU A 84 18.67 -29.94 11.69
C GLU A 84 19.17 -30.32 10.28
N ASN A 85 19.46 -29.41 9.33
CA ASN A 85 20.22 -29.73 8.10
C ASN A 85 20.76 -28.47 7.38
N SER A 86 21.95 -28.59 6.80
CA SER A 86 22.79 -27.48 6.30
C SER A 86 22.54 -27.14 4.82
N VAL A 87 22.97 -25.93 4.43
CA VAL A 87 23.34 -25.45 3.06
C VAL A 87 22.17 -24.76 2.28
N LYS A 88 22.25 -23.62 1.57
CA LYS A 88 23.34 -22.87 0.88
C LYS A 88 22.93 -21.39 0.64
N ASP A 89 23.90 -20.49 0.73
CA ASP A 89 23.87 -19.11 0.24
C ASP A 89 23.49 -19.06 -1.25
N THR A 90 22.37 -18.41 -1.60
CA THR A 90 22.07 -18.11 -3.00
C THR A 90 21.61 -16.67 -3.15
N SER A 91 22.47 -15.86 -3.79
CA SER A 91 22.20 -14.52 -4.29
C SER A 91 21.19 -14.56 -5.45
N VAL A 92 20.00 -15.13 -5.23
CA VAL A 92 18.90 -15.05 -6.19
C VAL A 92 18.19 -13.72 -5.97
N GLU A 93 17.87 -13.03 -7.06
CA GLU A 93 16.90 -11.95 -7.01
C GLU A 93 15.57 -12.52 -6.51
N LEU A 94 15.25 -12.25 -5.24
CA LEU A 94 14.01 -12.70 -4.62
C LEU A 94 12.83 -12.06 -5.35
N THR A 95 12.11 -12.88 -6.11
CA THR A 95 10.89 -12.49 -6.82
C THR A 95 9.66 -12.78 -5.95
N PRO A 96 8.53 -12.09 -6.17
CA PRO A 96 7.29 -12.40 -5.46
C PRO A 96 6.83 -13.85 -5.61
N SER A 97 7.05 -14.48 -6.77
CA SER A 97 6.73 -15.88 -7.02
C SER A 97 7.58 -16.83 -6.17
N MET A 98 8.89 -16.57 -6.06
CA MET A 98 9.77 -17.34 -5.15
C MET A 98 9.32 -17.24 -3.70
N LEU A 99 8.90 -16.05 -3.24
CA LEU A 99 8.36 -15.89 -1.89
C LEU A 99 7.06 -16.65 -1.69
N SER A 100 6.20 -16.74 -2.71
CA SER A 100 4.99 -17.56 -2.64
C SER A 100 5.34 -19.03 -2.43
N ASN A 101 6.26 -19.57 -3.24
CA ASN A 101 6.69 -20.96 -3.13
C ASN A 101 7.26 -21.26 -1.74
N ILE A 102 8.14 -20.40 -1.21
CA ILE A 102 8.71 -20.56 0.15
C ILE A 102 7.61 -20.54 1.21
N VAL A 103 6.65 -19.61 1.10
CA VAL A 103 5.51 -19.53 2.03
C VAL A 103 4.67 -20.81 2.00
N ASP A 104 4.41 -21.35 0.81
CA ASP A 104 3.61 -22.55 0.64
C ASP A 104 4.32 -23.79 1.19
N GLU A 105 5.62 -23.95 0.93
CA GLU A 105 6.46 -25.00 1.53
C GLU A 105 6.47 -24.90 3.07
N LEU A 106 6.66 -23.70 3.62
CA LEU A 106 6.65 -23.50 5.08
C LEU A 106 5.29 -23.82 5.71
N LYS A 107 4.18 -23.57 5.00
CA LYS A 107 2.84 -23.94 5.47
C LYS A 107 2.66 -25.44 5.50
N GLU A 108 3.04 -26.15 4.43
CA GLU A 108 2.95 -27.61 4.39
C GLU A 108 3.73 -28.25 5.55
N VAL A 109 4.98 -27.79 5.77
CA VAL A 109 5.81 -28.27 6.89
C VAL A 109 5.12 -28.02 8.25
N LEU A 110 4.48 -26.87 8.43
CA LEU A 110 3.78 -26.54 9.68
C LEU A 110 2.47 -27.28 9.87
N GLU A 111 1.81 -27.72 8.81
CA GLU A 111 0.59 -28.54 8.87
C GLU A 111 0.89 -30.01 9.16
N HIS A 112 1.98 -30.54 8.63
CA HIS A 112 2.42 -31.92 8.87
C HIS A 112 3.10 -32.13 10.22
N GLN A 113 3.36 -31.06 10.98
CA GLN A 113 3.98 -31.17 12.30
C GLN A 113 3.00 -31.75 13.33
N PRO A 114 3.38 -32.79 14.10
CA PRO A 114 2.47 -33.45 15.03
C PRO A 114 1.96 -32.48 16.11
N VAL A 115 0.71 -32.67 16.51
CA VAL A 115 0.10 -31.85 17.59
C VAL A 115 0.81 -32.16 18.90
N THR A 116 1.69 -31.26 19.30
CA THR A 116 2.42 -31.34 20.57
C THR A 116 1.55 -30.81 21.71
N GLN A 117 1.57 -31.47 22.86
CA GLN A 117 0.83 -31.02 24.05
C GLN A 117 1.62 -30.03 24.89
N ASP A 118 2.95 -29.99 24.72
CA ASP A 118 3.86 -29.13 25.46
C ASP A 118 3.66 -27.64 25.18
N LYS A 119 3.81 -26.82 26.22
CA LYS A 119 3.53 -25.37 26.17
C LYS A 119 4.61 -24.61 25.42
N GLU A 120 5.87 -25.02 25.51
CA GLU A 120 6.99 -24.36 24.83
C GLU A 120 6.97 -24.67 23.33
N GLN A 121 6.71 -25.92 22.96
CA GLN A 121 6.56 -26.32 21.56
C GLN A 121 5.37 -25.62 20.87
N LYS A 122 4.25 -25.45 21.58
CA LYS A 122 3.11 -24.65 21.07
C LYS A 122 3.47 -23.18 20.85
N LYS A 123 4.32 -22.60 21.71
CA LYS A 123 4.77 -21.22 21.57
C LYS A 123 5.68 -21.06 20.35
N ALA A 124 6.61 -21.99 20.14
CA ALA A 124 7.48 -22.01 18.95
C ALA A 124 6.67 -22.14 17.64
N LEU A 125 5.66 -23.03 17.61
CA LEU A 125 4.78 -23.18 16.45
C LEU A 125 4.01 -21.88 16.12
N ARG A 126 3.56 -21.15 17.15
CA ARG A 126 2.87 -19.86 16.96
C ARG A 126 3.81 -18.80 16.38
N GLU A 127 5.06 -18.77 16.82
CA GLU A 127 6.05 -17.82 16.27
C GLU A 127 6.36 -18.14 14.81
N LYS A 128 6.55 -19.42 14.45
CA LYS A 128 6.73 -19.83 13.05
C LYS A 128 5.54 -19.45 12.17
N LYS A 129 4.30 -19.67 12.63
CA LYS A 129 3.09 -19.23 11.91
C LYS A 129 3.02 -17.72 11.73
N LYS A 130 3.51 -16.95 12.70
CA LYS A 130 3.59 -15.48 12.62
C LYS A 130 4.65 -15.04 11.60
N GLN A 131 5.82 -15.67 11.57
CA GLN A 131 6.85 -15.43 10.56
C GLN A 131 6.35 -15.70 9.14
N VAL A 132 5.59 -16.79 8.93
CA VAL A 132 4.96 -17.10 7.63
C VAL A 132 3.99 -15.99 7.21
N ARG A 133 3.13 -15.50 8.10
CA ARG A 133 2.24 -14.36 7.80
C ARG A 133 3.00 -13.08 7.49
N GLU A 134 4.14 -12.87 8.14
CA GLU A 134 4.98 -11.70 7.86
C GLU A 134 5.62 -11.79 6.47
N LEU A 135 6.07 -12.99 6.05
CA LEU A 135 6.55 -13.25 4.69
C LEU A 135 5.47 -13.02 3.63
N GLU A 136 4.22 -13.42 3.88
CA GLU A 136 3.09 -13.10 3.01
C GLU A 136 2.92 -11.59 2.82
N GLY A 137 2.97 -10.83 3.93
CA GLY A 137 2.90 -9.38 3.88
C GLY A 137 4.08 -8.73 3.15
N TYR A 138 5.26 -9.35 3.19
CA TYR A 138 6.43 -8.90 2.43
C TYR A 138 6.31 -9.21 0.94
N ARG A 139 5.80 -10.39 0.57
CA ARG A 139 5.47 -10.71 -0.82
C ARG A 139 4.50 -9.68 -1.39
N ASP A 140 3.42 -9.36 -0.68
CA ASP A 140 2.39 -8.45 -1.16
C ASP A 140 2.95 -7.03 -1.39
N LYS A 141 3.79 -6.55 -0.48
CA LYS A 141 4.50 -5.27 -0.64
C LYS A 141 5.52 -5.28 -1.78
N LEU A 142 6.18 -6.41 -2.01
CA LEU A 142 7.13 -6.53 -3.11
C LEU A 142 6.41 -6.43 -4.46
N MET A 143 5.26 -7.11 -4.61
CA MET A 143 4.38 -6.95 -5.78
C MET A 143 3.92 -5.52 -5.95
N GLU A 144 3.55 -4.84 -4.85
CA GLU A 144 3.14 -3.43 -4.90
C GLU A 144 4.27 -2.54 -5.47
N TYR A 145 5.51 -2.72 -4.99
CA TYR A 145 6.66 -1.96 -5.50
C TYR A 145 7.00 -2.29 -6.95
N ASP A 146 6.90 -3.55 -7.35
CA ASP A 146 7.12 -3.95 -8.74
C ASP A 146 6.09 -3.28 -9.67
N ASN A 147 4.80 -3.28 -9.27
CA ASN A 147 3.74 -2.58 -9.99
C ASN A 147 3.99 -1.06 -10.06
N HIS A 148 4.44 -0.43 -8.97
CA HIS A 148 4.78 1.00 -8.98
C HIS A 148 5.89 1.30 -9.97
N LEU A 149 6.93 0.47 -10.04
CA LEU A 149 8.04 0.65 -10.99
C LEU A 149 7.59 0.45 -12.43
N GLU A 150 6.72 -0.52 -12.69
CA GLU A 150 6.12 -0.73 -14.01
C GLU A 150 5.29 0.47 -14.47
N VAL A 151 4.41 0.99 -13.61
CA VAL A 151 3.57 2.16 -13.89
C VAL A 151 4.41 3.42 -14.11
N LEU A 152 5.53 3.57 -13.39
CA LEU A 152 6.42 4.71 -13.53
C LEU A 152 7.20 4.69 -14.86
N GLY A 153 7.54 3.52 -15.40
CA GLY A 153 8.29 3.39 -16.66
C GLY A 153 9.65 4.11 -16.60
N GLU A 154 9.81 5.22 -17.34
CA GLU A 154 11.00 6.11 -17.34
C GLU A 154 10.83 7.38 -16.48
N ARG A 155 9.68 7.55 -15.81
CA ARG A 155 9.37 8.74 -15.01
C ARG A 155 9.93 8.66 -13.60
N ASN A 156 10.17 9.82 -13.00
CA ASN A 156 10.57 9.94 -11.59
C ASN A 156 9.39 9.95 -10.60
N SER A 157 8.17 10.26 -11.08
CA SER A 157 6.91 10.25 -10.33
C SER A 157 5.69 10.18 -11.24
#